data_AF-A0A535QI88-F1
#
_entry.id   AF-A0A535QI88-F1
#
_cell.length_a   1.000
_cell.length_b   1.000
_cell.length_c   1.000
_cell.angle_alpha   90.00
_cell.angle_beta   90.00
_cell.angle_gamma   90.00
#
_symmetry.space_group_name_H-M   'P 1'
#
loop_
_entity.id
_entity.type
_entity.pdbx_description
1 polymer ?
#
loop_
_entity_poly.entity_id
_entity_poly.type
_entity_poly.pdbx_seq_one_letter_code
_entity_poly.pdbx_strand_id
1 'polypeptide(L)'
;MDELKEHLHEWENWSAELLESHLSYPVLMYYRSQHDRQSWLAALTAILDVSALLSVGIDGIPEQTAVFTFAIACHAAIDLGQVLSLSPDDMRIRRLAHAEFERLQEALHEIGISLHDEESAEDRLAAMRDQYEPYVIALARYLQMPLSGWVEEPETADDWQTSAWNHRNKSVAS
;
A
#
# COMPACT_ATOMS: atom_id res chain seq x y z
N MET A 1 7.93 -17.28 8.35
CA MET A 1 8.64 -17.23 7.05
C MET A 1 7.86 -17.88 5.93
N ASP A 2 7.35 -19.10 6.08
CA ASP A 2 6.52 -19.71 5.03
C ASP A 2 5.16 -19.03 4.86
N GLU A 3 4.54 -18.58 5.96
CA GLU A 3 3.31 -17.78 5.94
C GLU A 3 3.46 -16.46 5.16
N LEU A 4 4.60 -15.77 5.28
CA LEU A 4 4.87 -14.55 4.50
C LEU A 4 4.97 -14.85 2.99
N LYS A 5 5.57 -15.99 2.61
CA LYS A 5 5.65 -16.40 1.20
C LYS A 5 4.26 -16.74 0.65
N GLU A 6 3.44 -17.38 1.47
CA GLU A 6 2.05 -17.69 1.13
C GLU A 6 1.28 -16.39 0.89
N HIS A 7 1.37 -15.41 1.79
CA HIS A 7 0.74 -14.10 1.59
C HIS A 7 1.25 -13.36 0.35
N LEU A 8 2.56 -13.37 0.07
CA LEU A 8 3.09 -12.76 -1.15
C LEU A 8 2.54 -13.42 -2.42
N HIS A 9 2.38 -14.74 -2.41
CA HIS A 9 1.80 -15.46 -3.53
C HIS A 9 0.29 -15.20 -3.68
N GLU A 10 -0.43 -15.12 -2.57
CA GLU A 10 -1.84 -14.71 -2.56
C GLU A 10 -2.00 -13.28 -3.10
N TRP A 11 -1.12 -12.35 -2.73
CA TRP A 11 -1.11 -10.97 -3.23
C TRP A 11 -0.71 -10.88 -4.70
N GLU A 12 0.20 -11.74 -5.16
CA GLU A 12 0.53 -11.87 -6.58
C GLU A 12 -0.71 -12.27 -7.38
N ASN A 13 -1.39 -13.35 -6.97
CA ASN A 13 -2.61 -13.82 -7.61
C ASN A 13 -3.73 -12.78 -7.55
N TRP A 14 -3.95 -12.16 -6.38
CA TRP A 14 -4.96 -11.12 -6.21
C TRP A 14 -4.70 -9.92 -7.11
N SER A 15 -3.44 -9.50 -7.27
CA SER A 15 -3.08 -8.38 -8.14
C SER A 15 -3.36 -8.72 -9.62
N ALA A 16 -3.11 -9.97 -10.03
CA ALA A 16 -3.46 -10.45 -11.37
C ALA A 16 -4.98 -10.48 -11.59
N GLU A 17 -5.75 -11.00 -10.63
CA GLU A 17 -7.22 -11.01 -10.68
C GLU A 17 -7.82 -9.60 -10.68
N LEU A 18 -7.25 -8.68 -9.88
CA LEU A 18 -7.62 -7.27 -9.87
C LEU A 18 -7.42 -6.65 -11.25
N LEU A 19 -6.23 -6.85 -11.84
CA LEU A 19 -5.92 -6.36 -13.18
C LEU A 19 -6.90 -6.94 -14.22
N GLU A 20 -7.07 -8.27 -14.27
CA GLU A 20 -7.97 -8.91 -15.23
C GLU A 20 -9.41 -8.40 -15.10
N SER A 21 -9.94 -8.34 -13.89
CA SER A 21 -11.32 -7.90 -13.63
C SER A 21 -11.55 -6.46 -14.02
N HIS A 22 -10.61 -5.56 -13.73
CA HIS A 22 -10.76 -4.13 -14.01
C HIS A 22 -10.48 -3.79 -15.48
N LEU A 23 -9.62 -4.55 -16.18
CA LEU A 23 -9.49 -4.45 -17.63
C LEU A 23 -10.76 -4.95 -18.34
N SER A 24 -11.34 -6.05 -17.85
CA SER A 24 -12.56 -6.63 -18.42
C SER A 24 -13.79 -5.78 -18.15
N TYR A 25 -13.85 -5.15 -16.97
CA TYR A 25 -14.98 -4.34 -16.51
C TYR A 25 -14.48 -3.04 -15.87
N PRO A 26 -14.08 -2.01 -16.66
CA PRO A 26 -13.52 -0.76 -16.14
C PRO A 26 -14.43 0.00 -15.16
N VAL A 27 -15.74 -0.27 -15.18
CA VAL A 27 -16.69 0.28 -14.21
C VAL A 27 -16.37 -0.12 -12.77
N LEU A 28 -15.69 -1.26 -12.55
CA LEU A 28 -15.30 -1.72 -11.22
C LEU A 28 -14.29 -0.79 -10.52
N MET A 29 -13.50 -0.02 -11.28
CA MET A 29 -12.57 0.97 -10.74
C MET A 29 -13.27 2.01 -9.85
N TYR A 30 -14.55 2.29 -10.13
CA TYR A 30 -15.35 3.28 -9.40
C TYR A 30 -16.06 2.71 -8.18
N TYR A 31 -16.08 1.38 -8.01
CA TYR A 31 -16.67 0.76 -6.83
C TYR A 31 -15.78 0.98 -5.61
N ARG A 32 -16.38 1.61 -4.59
CA ARG A 32 -15.77 1.82 -3.27
C ARG A 32 -16.36 0.81 -2.31
N SER A 33 -15.54 0.25 -1.43
CA SER A 33 -16.10 -0.46 -0.27
C SER A 33 -16.84 0.55 0.62
N GLN A 34 -17.74 0.06 1.47
CA GLN A 34 -18.48 0.90 2.41
C GLN A 34 -17.67 1.30 3.65
N HIS A 35 -16.39 0.92 3.72
CA HIS A 35 -15.49 1.25 4.83
C HIS A 35 -14.37 2.15 4.31
N ASP A 36 -14.21 3.33 4.92
CA ASP A 36 -13.29 4.38 4.46
C ASP A 36 -11.82 3.91 4.37
N ARG A 37 -11.45 2.81 5.05
CA ARG A 37 -10.11 2.20 5.05
C ARG A 37 -9.93 1.01 4.11
N GLN A 38 -10.98 0.56 3.42
CA GLN A 38 -10.95 -0.65 2.60
C GLN A 38 -11.07 -0.31 1.11
N SER A 39 -10.05 0.35 0.56
CA SER A 39 -9.99 0.65 -0.88
C SER A 39 -9.17 -0.42 -1.60
N TRP A 40 -9.66 -0.91 -2.75
CA TRP A 40 -8.86 -1.79 -3.62
C TRP A 40 -7.54 -1.11 -4.01
N LEU A 41 -7.56 0.21 -4.18
CA LEU A 41 -6.37 0.99 -4.50
C LEU A 41 -5.43 1.10 -3.30
N ALA A 42 -5.97 1.25 -2.08
CA ALA A 42 -5.15 1.24 -0.87
C ALA A 42 -4.51 -0.14 -0.64
N ALA A 43 -5.26 -1.22 -0.85
CA ALA A 43 -4.74 -2.58 -0.76
C ALA A 43 -3.62 -2.84 -1.79
N LEU A 44 -3.84 -2.47 -3.06
CA LEU A 44 -2.82 -2.58 -4.11
C LEU A 44 -1.57 -1.76 -3.75
N THR A 45 -1.75 -0.55 -3.22
CA THR A 45 -0.65 0.31 -2.81
C THR A 45 0.12 -0.29 -1.63
N ALA A 46 -0.56 -0.88 -0.64
CA ALA A 46 0.10 -1.57 0.47
C ALA A 46 0.91 -2.78 0.01
N ILE A 47 0.38 -3.57 -0.95
CA ILE A 47 1.11 -4.69 -1.57
C ILE A 47 2.39 -4.17 -2.26
N LEU A 48 2.30 -3.06 -3.00
CA LEU A 48 3.44 -2.40 -3.63
C LEU A 48 4.48 -1.92 -2.60
N ASP A 49 4.04 -1.22 -1.56
CA ASP A 49 4.90 -0.71 -0.49
C ASP A 49 5.66 -1.85 0.21
N VAL A 50 4.95 -2.91 0.60
CA VAL A 50 5.54 -4.07 1.28
C VAL A 50 6.47 -4.85 0.35
N SER A 51 6.05 -5.14 -0.88
CA SER A 51 6.90 -5.89 -1.83
C SER A 51 8.13 -5.10 -2.27
N ALA A 52 8.04 -3.77 -2.36
CA ALA A 52 9.20 -2.89 -2.57
C ALA A 52 10.18 -2.96 -1.40
N LEU A 53 9.68 -2.84 -0.16
CA LEU A 53 10.50 -2.94 1.05
C LEU A 53 11.21 -4.29 1.15
N LEU A 54 10.50 -5.39 0.87
CA LEU A 54 11.05 -6.74 0.88
C LEU A 54 12.10 -6.94 -0.22
N SER A 55 11.95 -6.27 -1.37
CA SER A 55 12.89 -6.34 -2.50
C SER A 55 14.17 -5.52 -2.27
N VAL A 56 14.14 -4.52 -1.39
CA VAL A 56 15.36 -3.85 -0.88
C VAL A 56 16.19 -4.79 0.00
N GLY A 57 15.62 -5.92 0.40
CA GLY A 57 16.34 -6.98 1.08
C GLY A 57 16.17 -6.85 2.59
N ILE A 58 15.49 -7.84 3.15
CA ILE A 58 15.42 -8.10 4.58
C ILE A 58 16.06 -9.48 4.79
N ASP A 59 16.95 -9.59 5.78
CA ASP A 59 17.63 -10.84 6.07
C ASP A 59 16.63 -11.97 6.35
N GLY A 60 16.72 -13.05 5.56
CA GLY A 60 15.91 -14.26 5.73
C GLY A 60 14.67 -14.38 4.83
N ILE A 61 14.35 -13.37 4.01
CA ILE A 61 13.18 -13.40 3.10
C ILE A 61 13.61 -13.76 1.67
N PRO A 62 12.92 -14.70 0.98
CA PRO A 62 13.25 -14.97 -0.43
C PRO A 62 12.87 -13.78 -1.31
N GLU A 63 13.89 -13.13 -1.87
CA GLU A 63 13.75 -11.95 -2.74
C GLU A 63 12.86 -12.21 -3.96
N GLN A 64 12.88 -13.43 -4.50
CA GLN A 64 12.26 -13.72 -5.79
C GLN A 64 10.72 -13.61 -5.76
N THR A 65 10.05 -14.09 -4.71
CA THR A 65 8.59 -13.98 -4.61
C THR A 65 8.17 -12.52 -4.43
N ALA A 66 8.87 -11.75 -3.61
CA ALA A 66 8.60 -10.33 -3.43
C ALA A 66 8.75 -9.55 -4.75
N VAL A 67 9.76 -9.86 -5.56
CA VAL A 67 9.96 -9.26 -6.88
C VAL A 67 8.82 -9.59 -7.84
N PHE A 68 8.31 -10.83 -7.86
CA PHE A 68 7.16 -11.18 -8.70
C PHE A 68 5.88 -10.46 -8.26
N THR A 69 5.58 -10.46 -6.96
CA THR A 69 4.44 -9.71 -6.40
C THR A 69 4.54 -8.23 -6.74
N PHE A 70 5.73 -7.62 -6.59
CA PHE A 70 5.98 -6.23 -6.96
C PHE A 70 5.72 -5.96 -8.45
N ALA A 71 6.23 -6.83 -9.32
CA ALA A 71 6.10 -6.67 -10.77
C ALA A 71 4.64 -6.73 -11.22
N ILE A 72 3.86 -7.71 -10.76
CA ILE A 72 2.45 -7.81 -11.15
C ILE A 72 1.61 -6.66 -10.59
N ALA A 73 1.88 -6.23 -9.35
CA ALA A 73 1.19 -5.09 -8.75
C ALA A 73 1.53 -3.77 -9.46
N CYS A 74 2.78 -3.59 -9.91
CA CYS A 74 3.18 -2.45 -10.72
C CYS A 74 2.44 -2.43 -12.05
N HIS A 75 2.39 -3.57 -12.74
CA HIS A 75 1.60 -3.70 -13.97
C HIS A 75 0.14 -3.34 -13.75
N ALA A 76 -0.46 -3.81 -12.64
CA ALA A 76 -1.82 -3.42 -12.28
C ALA A 76 -1.97 -1.90 -12.15
N ALA A 77 -1.14 -1.22 -11.36
CA ALA A 77 -1.23 0.24 -11.20
C ALA A 77 -1.07 1.00 -12.52
N ILE A 78 -0.11 0.59 -13.36
CA ILE A 78 0.18 1.24 -14.64
C ILE A 78 -0.95 1.05 -15.64
N ASP A 79 -1.39 -0.19 -15.86
CA ASP A 79 -2.39 -0.52 -16.88
C ASP A 79 -3.76 0.06 -16.53
N LEU A 80 -4.13 0.04 -15.24
CA LEU A 80 -5.37 0.68 -14.79
C LEU A 80 -5.33 2.21 -14.97
N GLY A 81 -4.17 2.83 -14.75
CA GLY A 81 -3.95 4.24 -15.08
C GLY A 81 -4.12 4.52 -16.58
N GLN A 82 -3.58 3.66 -17.45
CA GLN A 82 -3.70 3.77 -18.90
C GLN A 82 -5.14 3.64 -19.39
N VAL A 83 -5.92 2.69 -18.84
CA VAL A 83 -7.34 2.53 -19.16
C VAL A 83 -8.14 3.81 -18.86
N LEU A 84 -7.79 4.51 -17.78
CA LEU A 84 -8.39 5.79 -17.40
C LEU A 84 -7.73 6.99 -18.11
N SER A 85 -6.78 6.76 -19.04
CA SER A 85 -6.03 7.79 -19.77
C SER A 85 -5.32 8.79 -18.85
N LEU A 86 -4.85 8.32 -17.69
CA LEU A 86 -4.14 9.12 -16.71
C LEU A 86 -2.66 9.24 -17.08
N SER A 87 -2.11 10.42 -16.88
CA SER A 87 -0.65 10.60 -16.87
C SER A 87 -0.12 10.32 -15.47
N PRO A 88 1.07 9.71 -15.34
CA PRO A 88 1.72 9.55 -14.04
C PRO A 88 1.89 10.92 -13.38
N ASP A 89 1.70 10.98 -12.07
CA ASP A 89 1.82 12.23 -11.31
C ASP A 89 3.29 12.69 -11.28
N ASP A 90 3.56 13.82 -11.92
CA ASP A 90 4.91 14.41 -12.02
C ASP A 90 5.26 15.28 -10.79
N MET A 91 4.38 15.39 -9.79
CA MET A 91 4.58 16.32 -8.68
C MET A 91 5.64 15.84 -7.67
N ARG A 92 6.37 14.75 -7.96
CA ARG A 92 7.41 14.17 -7.09
C ARG A 92 6.98 14.09 -5.62
N ILE A 93 5.69 13.81 -5.39
CA ILE A 93 5.17 13.62 -4.04
C ILE A 93 5.86 12.38 -3.48
N ARG A 94 6.58 12.55 -2.38
CA ARG A 94 7.15 11.44 -1.61
C ARG A 94 6.12 11.01 -0.57
N ARG A 95 5.50 9.84 -0.73
CA ARG A 95 4.59 9.26 0.29
C ARG A 95 5.30 8.80 1.57
N LEU A 96 6.60 8.51 1.47
CA LEU A 96 7.47 8.22 2.61
C LEU A 96 8.60 9.25 2.60
N ALA A 97 8.52 10.21 3.52
CA ALA A 97 9.57 11.18 3.79
C ALA A 97 10.71 10.56 4.62
N HIS A 98 11.88 11.20 4.63
CA HIS A 98 13.07 10.70 5.34
C HIS A 98 12.79 10.39 6.83
N ALA A 99 12.14 11.32 7.54
CA ALA A 99 11.77 11.12 8.94
C ALA A 99 10.80 9.94 9.15
N GLU A 100 10.00 9.59 8.14
CA GLU A 100 9.11 8.43 8.21
C GLU A 100 9.85 7.14 7.89
N PHE A 101 10.83 7.20 7.00
CA PHE A 101 11.74 6.10 6.72
C PHE A 101 12.56 5.74 7.97
N GLU A 102 13.10 6.72 8.68
CA GLU A 102 13.81 6.50 9.97
C GLU A 102 12.89 5.79 10.98
N ARG A 103 11.63 6.23 11.12
CA ARG A 103 10.64 5.56 11.99
C ARG A 103 10.31 4.14 11.54
N LEU A 104 10.19 3.91 10.23
CA LEU A 104 9.98 2.57 9.68
C LEU A 104 11.17 1.66 10.00
N GLN A 105 12.40 2.16 9.85
CA GLN A 105 13.62 1.43 10.17
C GLN A 105 13.72 1.10 11.67
N GLU A 106 13.44 2.05 12.55
CA GLU A 106 13.39 1.82 13.99
C GLU A 106 12.33 0.76 14.35
N ALA A 107 11.13 0.84 13.77
CA ALA A 107 10.06 -0.14 14.01
C ALA A 107 10.45 -1.56 13.55
N LEU A 108 11.18 -1.69 12.44
CA LEU A 108 11.73 -2.97 11.98
C LEU A 108 12.80 -3.49 12.93
N HIS A 109 13.70 -2.63 13.42
CA HIS A 109 14.72 -3.00 14.40
C HIS A 109 14.13 -3.49 15.71
N GLU A 110 13.05 -2.86 16.20
CA GLU A 110 12.35 -3.27 17.42
C GLU A 110 11.80 -4.71 17.35
N ILE A 111 11.40 -5.17 16.18
CA ILE A 111 10.93 -6.54 15.93
C ILE A 111 12.06 -7.49 15.46
N GLY A 112 13.31 -7.03 15.48
CA GLY A 112 14.50 -7.82 15.14
C GLY A 112 14.73 -8.01 13.64
N ILE A 113 14.17 -7.14 12.80
CA ILE A 113 14.34 -7.13 11.35
C ILE A 113 15.30 -6.01 10.96
N SER A 114 16.36 -6.34 10.21
CA SER A 114 17.30 -5.37 9.64
C SER A 114 17.23 -5.36 8.12
N LEU A 115 17.41 -4.19 7.53
CA LEU A 115 17.51 -4.01 6.08
C LEU A 115 18.93 -4.32 5.62
N HIS A 116 19.06 -4.88 4.43
CA HIS A 116 20.38 -5.09 3.82
C HIS A 116 20.98 -3.76 3.40
N ASP A 117 22.24 -3.53 3.77
CA ASP A 117 22.98 -2.29 3.45
C ASP A 117 22.20 -1.03 3.87
N GLU A 118 21.97 -0.88 5.18
CA GLU A 118 21.12 0.16 5.77
C GLU A 118 21.48 1.59 5.32
N GLU A 119 22.75 1.85 4.99
CA GLU A 119 23.20 3.15 4.48
C GLU A 119 22.60 3.49 3.10
N SER A 120 22.36 2.48 2.25
CA SER A 120 21.78 2.65 0.90
C SER A 120 20.30 2.24 0.81
N ALA A 121 19.72 1.70 1.90
CA ALA A 121 18.38 1.14 1.90
C ALA A 121 17.29 2.18 1.55
N GLU A 122 17.41 3.42 2.02
CA GLU A 122 16.46 4.49 1.69
C GLU A 122 16.47 4.81 0.19
N ASP A 123 17.65 4.97 -0.40
CA ASP A 123 17.81 5.28 -1.82
C ASP A 123 17.31 4.13 -2.71
N ARG A 124 17.58 2.89 -2.31
CA ARG A 124 17.09 1.69 -2.99
C ARG A 124 15.56 1.60 -2.91
N LEU A 125 14.98 1.91 -1.76
CA LEU A 125 13.52 1.94 -1.58
C LEU A 125 12.89 3.06 -2.39
N ALA A 126 13.51 4.25 -2.43
CA ALA A 126 13.06 5.36 -3.26
C ALA A 126 13.07 4.98 -4.76
N ALA A 127 14.11 4.31 -5.24
CA ALA A 127 14.19 3.83 -6.62
C ALA A 127 13.11 2.78 -6.97
N MET A 128 12.72 1.94 -6.00
CA MET A 128 11.56 1.04 -6.16
C MET A 128 10.25 1.83 -6.23
N ARG A 129 10.09 2.82 -5.35
CA ARG A 129 8.88 3.67 -5.26
C ARG A 129 8.64 4.50 -6.52
N ASP A 130 9.70 4.98 -7.17
CA ASP A 130 9.61 5.72 -8.44
C ASP A 130 8.94 4.92 -9.57
N GLN A 131 8.89 3.58 -9.47
CA GLN A 131 8.28 2.73 -10.49
C GLN A 131 6.74 2.69 -10.40
N TYR A 132 6.15 2.97 -9.23
CA TYR A 132 4.71 2.82 -9.01
C TYR A 132 4.01 4.03 -8.40
N GLU A 133 4.67 4.82 -7.55
CA GLU A 133 4.04 5.94 -6.83
C GLU A 133 3.34 6.95 -7.75
N PRO A 134 3.94 7.39 -8.87
CA PRO A 134 3.28 8.31 -9.80
C PRO A 134 1.93 7.79 -10.32
N TYR A 135 1.80 6.47 -10.51
CA TYR A 135 0.60 5.85 -11.05
C TYR A 135 -0.49 5.69 -9.99
N VAL A 136 -0.14 5.19 -8.79
CA VAL A 136 -1.12 5.06 -7.71
C VAL A 136 -1.61 6.42 -7.21
N ILE A 137 -0.75 7.45 -7.22
CA ILE A 137 -1.15 8.83 -6.88
C ILE A 137 -2.11 9.39 -7.93
N ALA A 138 -1.83 9.20 -9.22
CA ALA A 138 -2.74 9.63 -10.29
C ALA A 138 -4.12 8.95 -10.17
N LEU A 139 -4.13 7.64 -9.92
CA LEU A 139 -5.35 6.87 -9.67
C LEU A 139 -6.10 7.39 -8.43
N ALA A 140 -5.41 7.62 -7.33
CA ALA A 140 -5.98 8.11 -6.07
C ALA A 140 -6.67 9.47 -6.26
N ARG A 141 -6.01 10.39 -6.96
CA ARG A 141 -6.55 11.72 -7.27
C ARG A 141 -7.74 11.64 -8.21
N TYR A 142 -7.67 10.81 -9.25
CA TYR A 142 -8.76 10.67 -10.20
C TYR A 142 -10.01 10.02 -9.57
N LEU A 143 -9.81 8.92 -8.84
CA LEU A 143 -10.89 8.15 -8.22
C LEU A 143 -11.36 8.75 -6.89
N GLN A 144 -10.68 9.78 -6.38
CA GLN A 144 -10.90 10.37 -5.05
C GLN A 144 -10.85 9.29 -3.96
N MET A 145 -9.81 8.45 -4.02
CA MET A 145 -9.52 7.38 -3.07
C MET A 145 -8.20 7.73 -2.38
N PRO A 146 -8.22 8.28 -1.16
CA PRO A 146 -6.98 8.66 -0.48
C PRO A 146 -6.10 7.42 -0.22
N LEU A 147 -4.79 7.60 -0.37
CA LEU A 147 -3.80 6.58 -0.03
C LEU A 147 -3.39 6.73 1.43
N SER A 148 -3.16 5.61 2.11
CA SER A 148 -2.55 5.61 3.43
C SER A 148 -1.06 6.01 3.35
N GLY A 149 -0.56 6.61 4.43
CA GLY A 149 0.87 6.73 4.67
C GLY A 149 1.51 5.37 4.93
N TRP A 150 2.85 5.34 4.98
CA TRP A 150 3.62 4.12 5.26
C TRP A 150 3.63 3.74 6.74
N VAL A 151 3.62 4.75 7.61
CA VAL A 151 3.57 4.59 9.06
C VAL A 151 2.24 5.20 9.52
N GLU A 152 1.55 4.53 10.43
CA GLU A 152 0.33 5.10 11.02
C GLU A 152 0.65 6.44 11.68
N GLU A 153 -0.15 7.46 11.37
CA GLU A 153 -0.15 8.68 12.17
C GLU A 153 -0.66 8.31 13.57
N PRO A 154 -0.01 8.78 14.65
CA PRO A 154 -0.30 8.33 16.02
C PRO A 154 -1.72 8.65 16.55
N GLU A 155 -2.63 9.23 15.76
CA GLU A 155 -4.04 9.34 16.12
C GLU A 155 -4.96 9.24 14.90
N THR A 156 -5.55 8.07 14.68
CA THR A 156 -6.93 8.02 14.18
C THR A 156 -7.61 6.80 14.80
N ALA A 157 -8.47 7.08 15.80
CA ALA A 157 -9.28 6.09 16.49
C ALA A 157 -9.87 5.08 15.50
N ASP A 158 -9.81 3.81 15.87
CA ASP A 158 -10.32 2.69 15.10
C ASP A 158 -11.82 2.91 14.77
N ASP A 159 -12.20 2.82 13.48
CA ASP A 159 -13.49 3.30 12.95
C ASP A 159 -14.73 2.64 13.59
N TRP A 160 -14.56 1.53 14.32
CA TRP A 160 -15.64 0.91 15.08
C TRP A 160 -16.03 1.69 16.35
N GLN A 161 -15.15 2.54 16.90
CA GLN A 161 -15.44 3.36 18.08
C GLN A 161 -16.43 4.50 17.78
N THR A 162 -16.64 4.83 16.50
CA THR A 162 -17.58 5.84 16.01
C THR A 162 -18.93 5.29 15.56
N SER A 163 -19.27 4.05 15.91
CA SER A 163 -20.65 3.58 15.71
C SER A 163 -21.62 4.38 16.59
N ALA A 164 -22.68 4.92 15.97
CA ALA A 164 -23.68 5.81 16.58
C ALA A 164 -24.46 5.23 17.79
N TRP A 165 -24.13 4.01 18.22
CA TRP A 165 -24.77 3.31 19.33
C TRP A 165 -24.11 3.55 20.69
N ASN A 166 -22.87 4.03 20.77
CA ASN A 166 -22.20 4.30 22.06
C ASN A 166 -22.60 5.62 22.74
N HIS A 167 -23.28 6.53 22.04
CA HIS A 167 -23.78 7.77 22.64
C HIS A 167 -25.11 7.61 23.40
N ARG A 168 -25.78 6.46 23.32
CA ARG A 168 -27.13 6.29 23.87
C ARG A 168 -27.18 5.88 25.35
N ASN A 169 -26.07 5.47 25.96
CA ASN A 169 -26.04 4.98 27.35
C ASN A 169 -25.62 5.99 28.41
N LYS A 170 -25.43 7.28 28.07
CA LYS A 170 -25.05 8.32 29.06
C LYS A 170 -26.16 9.31 29.44
N SER A 171 -27.41 9.12 29.00
CA SER A 171 -28.49 10.09 29.26
C SER A 171 -29.65 9.58 30.14
N VAL A 172 -29.56 8.41 30.77
CA VAL A 172 -30.60 7.94 31.73
C VAL A 172 -29.94 7.53 33.04
N ALA A 173 -29.36 8.50 33.73
CA ALA A 173 -29.04 8.45 35.15
C ALA A 173 -28.80 9.89 35.64
N SER A 174 -29.86 10.68 35.75
CA SER A 174 -29.90 11.87 36.61
C SER A 174 -31.27 12.03 37.23
#